data_AF-A0A8T4ENG4-F1
#
_entry.id   AF-A0A8T4ENG4-F1
#
_cell.length_a   1.000
_cell.length_b   1.000
_cell.length_c   1.000
_cell.angle_alpha   90.00
_cell.angle_beta   90.00
_cell.angle_gamma   90.00
#
_symmetry.space_group_name_H-M   'P 1'
#
loop_
_entity.id
_entity.type
_entity.pdbx_description
1 polymer ?
#
loop_
_entity_poly.entity_id
_entity_poly.type
_entity_poly.pdbx_seq_one_letter_code
_entity_poly.pdbx_strand_id
1 'polypeptide(L)'
;MGAGKNKKNDDVLVRLMRKNKVQESEKIRLEEPDFLKEIDLGIEHEPEDDTKLWLSDGRVVKNIEELAEAVKTMKNKAFKEHVTKEKNEISEWVREIAGNPDLAAELEKTNSRRKTAKILRKFLEKPKETPLFPPAERLLEEKELPAPPHVEEKELPSPGLEQVIVPKKEKKEAPQQADAFRKEEMMLLEEESQLNMEEERLNAERVKLSNKRYELIKRRGELERRKFEDFLEQHKRNEISGQEVRSYPKVQMPSGEVKAQVFSLIDQAKSLLKEGRLEEAKEMFRGAKRAFDKGMLAAEDRKKIEYDILGLETEIRLAALG
;
A
#
# COMPACT_ATOMS: atom_id res chain seq x y z
N MET A 1 -62.34 23.27 -12.20
CA MET A 1 -61.22 24.05 -11.63
C MET A 1 -59.99 23.18 -11.66
N GLY A 2 -59.04 23.51 -12.53
CA GLY A 2 -57.91 22.66 -12.89
C GLY A 2 -56.69 22.91 -12.01
N ALA A 3 -56.14 21.83 -11.46
CA ALA A 3 -54.81 21.78 -10.88
C ALA A 3 -54.02 20.68 -11.61
N GLY A 4 -53.76 20.93 -12.88
CA GLY A 4 -52.86 20.12 -13.70
C GLY A 4 -51.74 21.01 -14.17
N LYS A 5 -50.54 20.79 -13.61
CA LYS A 5 -49.19 21.04 -14.16
C LYS A 5 -48.22 21.38 -13.01
N ASN A 6 -47.33 20.43 -12.69
CA ASN A 6 -45.91 20.75 -12.41
C ASN A 6 -44.96 19.55 -12.21
N LYS A 7 -45.37 18.30 -12.51
CA LYS A 7 -44.47 17.14 -12.47
C LYS A 7 -43.26 17.19 -13.41
N LYS A 8 -43.23 18.10 -14.40
CA LYS A 8 -42.09 18.25 -15.32
C LYS A 8 -40.96 19.11 -14.76
N ASN A 9 -41.20 19.93 -13.73
CA ASN A 9 -40.16 20.81 -13.17
C ASN A 9 -39.30 20.08 -12.12
N ASP A 10 -39.89 19.17 -11.34
CA ASP A 10 -39.15 18.39 -10.34
C ASP A 10 -38.14 17.43 -11.00
N ASP A 11 -38.51 16.83 -12.13
CA ASP A 11 -37.63 15.91 -12.87
C ASP A 11 -36.43 16.63 -13.51
N VAL A 12 -36.61 17.90 -13.89
CA VAL A 12 -35.53 18.76 -14.41
C VAL A 12 -34.61 19.22 -13.29
N LEU A 13 -35.15 19.56 -12.10
CA LEU A 13 -34.36 19.98 -10.95
C LEU A 13 -33.51 18.82 -10.40
N VAL A 14 -34.06 17.60 -10.34
CA VAL A 14 -33.32 16.38 -9.98
C VAL A 14 -32.22 16.06 -11.01
N ARG A 15 -32.48 16.28 -12.31
CA ARG A 15 -31.46 16.14 -13.37
C ARG A 15 -30.36 17.21 -13.30
N LEU A 16 -30.69 18.45 -12.94
CA LEU A 16 -29.73 19.54 -12.80
C LEU A 16 -28.84 19.35 -11.56
N MET A 17 -29.43 18.91 -10.44
CA MET A 17 -28.70 18.59 -9.20
C MET A 17 -27.79 17.36 -9.39
N ARG A 18 -28.20 16.35 -10.17
CA ARG A 18 -27.33 15.23 -10.57
C ARG A 18 -26.19 15.65 -11.51
N LYS A 19 -26.42 16.58 -12.45
CA LYS A 19 -25.38 17.03 -13.38
C LYS A 19 -24.35 17.98 -12.74
N ASN A 20 -24.74 18.85 -11.82
CA ASN A 20 -23.80 19.69 -11.09
C ASN A 20 -22.99 18.91 -10.04
N LYS A 21 -23.59 17.91 -9.37
CA LYS A 21 -22.86 17.07 -8.42
C LYS A 21 -21.76 16.25 -9.09
N VAL A 22 -21.97 15.79 -10.33
CA VAL A 22 -20.96 15.07 -11.13
C VAL A 22 -19.80 15.99 -11.51
N GLN A 23 -20.05 17.23 -11.94
CA GLN A 23 -18.96 18.15 -12.32
C GLN A 23 -18.16 18.70 -11.13
N GLU A 24 -18.75 18.79 -9.94
CA GLU A 24 -18.05 19.26 -8.73
C GLU A 24 -17.32 18.12 -8.00
N SER A 25 -17.82 16.88 -8.06
CA SER A 25 -17.09 15.69 -7.60
C SER A 25 -15.97 15.25 -8.57
N GLU A 26 -16.06 15.60 -9.86
CA GLU A 26 -14.97 15.38 -10.83
C GLU A 26 -13.83 16.40 -10.67
N LYS A 27 -14.06 17.53 -9.99
CA LYS A 27 -13.04 18.57 -9.77
C LYS A 27 -12.27 18.43 -8.45
N ILE A 28 -12.72 17.53 -7.56
CA ILE A 28 -12.03 17.16 -6.31
C ILE A 28 -11.85 15.64 -6.24
N ARG A 29 -11.71 14.97 -7.38
CA ARG A 29 -10.82 13.82 -7.45
C ARG A 29 -9.43 14.39 -7.69
N LEU A 30 -8.75 14.70 -6.59
CA LEU A 30 -7.29 14.55 -6.59
C LEU A 30 -7.08 13.11 -7.04
N GLU A 31 -6.65 12.95 -8.28
CA GLU A 31 -6.00 11.74 -8.75
C GLU A 31 -5.12 11.28 -7.59
N GLU A 32 -5.42 10.12 -7.01
CA GLU A 32 -4.35 9.42 -6.31
C GLU A 32 -3.25 9.35 -7.36
N PRO A 33 -2.12 10.06 -7.17
CA PRO A 33 -1.12 10.13 -8.21
C PRO A 33 -0.74 8.69 -8.56
N ASP A 34 -0.75 8.34 -9.85
CA ASP A 34 -0.51 6.97 -10.34
C ASP A 34 0.78 6.35 -9.76
N PHE A 35 1.69 7.19 -9.26
CA PHE A 35 2.76 6.85 -8.33
C PHE A 35 2.37 5.85 -7.21
N LEU A 36 1.17 5.90 -6.61
CA LEU A 36 0.77 4.98 -5.54
C LEU A 36 0.29 3.60 -6.04
N LYS A 37 -0.06 3.48 -7.33
CA LYS A 37 -0.43 2.19 -7.94
C LYS A 37 0.78 1.47 -8.54
N GLU A 38 1.87 2.19 -8.83
CA GLU A 38 3.10 1.62 -9.41
C GLU A 38 4.28 1.46 -8.44
N ILE A 39 4.17 1.82 -7.15
CA ILE A 39 5.09 1.31 -6.11
C ILE A 39 4.72 -0.14 -5.73
N ASP A 40 4.60 -1.00 -6.74
CA ASP A 40 4.94 -2.42 -6.64
C ASP A 40 6.29 -2.63 -7.37
N LEU A 41 7.21 -1.69 -7.16
CA LEU A 41 8.50 -1.52 -7.84
C LEU A 41 9.53 -2.62 -7.51
N GLY A 42 9.13 -3.77 -6.96
CA GLY A 42 10.05 -4.84 -6.56
C GLY A 42 11.12 -4.39 -5.56
N ILE A 43 10.98 -3.19 -4.98
CA ILE A 43 11.61 -2.87 -3.72
C ILE A 43 10.79 -3.70 -2.74
N GLU A 44 11.29 -4.90 -2.42
CA GLU A 44 10.94 -5.53 -1.15
C GLU A 44 11.12 -4.43 -0.12
N HIS A 45 10.02 -3.80 0.29
CA HIS A 45 10.01 -2.94 1.46
C HIS A 45 10.53 -3.88 2.52
N GLU A 46 11.81 -3.75 2.87
CA GLU A 46 12.43 -4.66 3.81
C GLU A 46 11.54 -4.55 5.03
N PRO A 47 10.79 -5.62 5.37
CA PRO A 47 9.65 -5.46 6.24
C PRO A 47 10.16 -4.79 7.52
N GLU A 48 9.45 -3.78 8.05
CA GLU A 48 9.81 -3.24 9.36
C GLU A 48 9.99 -4.44 10.30
N ASP A 49 10.99 -4.45 11.18
CA ASP A 49 11.38 -5.68 11.90
C ASP A 49 10.23 -6.36 12.66
N ASP A 50 9.19 -5.59 12.97
CA ASP A 50 7.94 -6.00 13.61
C ASP A 50 7.02 -6.88 12.73
N THR A 51 7.25 -6.90 11.42
CA THR A 51 6.47 -7.70 10.45
C THR A 51 7.15 -9.03 10.09
N LYS A 52 8.35 -9.28 10.61
CA LYS A 52 9.10 -10.53 10.34
C LYS A 52 8.82 -11.57 11.42
N LEU A 53 8.58 -12.82 11.00
CA LEU A 53 8.52 -13.95 11.93
C LEU A 53 9.92 -14.54 12.11
N TRP A 54 10.44 -14.46 13.34
CA TRP A 54 11.72 -15.05 13.73
C TRP A 54 11.53 -16.49 14.18
N LEU A 55 12.17 -17.41 13.47
CA LEU A 55 12.12 -18.84 13.79
C LEU A 55 13.27 -19.23 14.72
N SER A 56 13.04 -20.19 15.62
CA SER A 56 14.05 -20.70 16.57
C SER A 56 15.32 -21.26 15.91
N ASP A 57 15.27 -21.58 14.62
CA ASP A 57 16.43 -22.03 13.86
C ASP A 57 17.23 -20.89 13.21
N GLY A 58 16.91 -19.63 13.54
CA GLY A 58 17.59 -18.42 13.08
C GLY A 58 17.10 -17.92 11.73
N ARG A 59 16.10 -18.58 11.11
CA ARG A 59 15.50 -18.12 9.87
C ARG A 59 14.48 -17.04 10.13
N VAL A 60 14.37 -16.13 9.17
CA VAL A 60 13.43 -15.01 9.21
C VAL A 60 12.47 -15.18 8.04
N VAL A 61 11.18 -15.08 8.32
CA VAL A 61 10.11 -15.28 7.33
C VAL A 61 9.35 -13.97 7.13
N LYS A 62 9.22 -13.55 5.87
CA LYS A 62 8.58 -12.28 5.47
C LYS A 62 7.19 -12.47 4.87
N ASN A 63 6.90 -13.62 4.28
CA ASN A 63 5.65 -13.90 3.57
C ASN A 63 5.19 -15.36 3.76
N ILE A 64 3.97 -15.68 3.32
CA ILE A 64 3.35 -17.02 3.49
C ILE A 64 4.11 -18.11 2.70
N GLU A 65 4.74 -17.75 1.58
CA GLU A 65 5.49 -18.68 0.73
C GLU A 65 6.77 -19.13 1.43
N GLU A 66 7.57 -18.18 1.94
CA GLU A 66 8.73 -18.45 2.79
C GLU A 66 8.34 -19.24 4.04
N LEU A 67 7.18 -18.94 4.65
CA LEU A 67 6.68 -19.69 5.80
C LEU A 67 6.43 -21.16 5.44
N ALA A 68 5.80 -21.43 4.29
CA ALA A 68 5.52 -22.77 3.83
C ALA A 68 6.80 -23.59 3.62
N GLU A 69 7.83 -22.99 3.00
CA GLU A 69 9.13 -23.63 2.80
C GLU A 69 9.88 -23.84 4.12
N ALA A 70 9.86 -22.84 5.00
CA ALA A 70 10.49 -22.90 6.30
C ALA A 70 9.90 -24.04 7.14
N VAL A 71 8.57 -24.12 7.27
CA VAL A 71 7.88 -25.18 8.04
C VAL A 71 8.09 -26.57 7.42
N LYS A 72 8.17 -26.67 6.08
CA LYS A 72 8.45 -27.93 5.38
C LYS A 72 9.82 -28.51 5.74
N THR A 73 10.83 -27.66 5.90
CA THR A 73 12.23 -28.04 6.20
C THR A 73 12.60 -27.95 7.68
N MET A 74 11.77 -27.29 8.50
CA MET A 74 11.98 -27.09 9.93
C MET A 74 12.01 -28.41 10.71
N LYS A 75 12.90 -28.49 11.71
CA LYS A 75 12.95 -29.62 12.65
C LYS A 75 11.73 -29.59 13.58
N ASN A 76 11.19 -30.76 13.93
CA ASN A 76 10.02 -30.86 14.81
C ASN A 76 10.24 -30.20 16.19
N LYS A 77 11.48 -30.14 16.70
CA LYS A 77 11.80 -29.47 17.96
C LYS A 77 11.58 -27.96 17.86
N ALA A 78 12.17 -27.31 16.85
CA ALA A 78 11.99 -25.87 16.59
C ALA A 78 10.52 -25.52 16.34
N PHE A 79 9.78 -26.38 15.61
CA PHE A 79 8.35 -26.15 15.38
C PHE A 79 7.52 -26.10 16.68
N LYS A 80 7.85 -26.95 17.66
CA LYS A 80 7.14 -27.00 18.95
C LYS A 80 7.41 -25.78 19.83
N GLU A 81 8.46 -25.01 19.56
CA GLU A 81 8.76 -23.78 20.30
C GLU A 81 7.80 -22.65 19.89
N HIS A 82 7.35 -22.61 18.63
CA HIS A 82 6.36 -21.64 18.13
C HIS A 82 4.91 -22.12 18.25
N VAL A 83 4.70 -23.43 18.27
CA VAL A 83 3.37 -24.04 18.27
C VAL A 83 3.22 -24.95 19.49
N THR A 84 2.57 -24.40 20.51
CA THR A 84 2.19 -25.07 21.75
C THR A 84 0.69 -25.39 21.75
N LYS A 85 0.19 -26.02 22.81
CA LYS A 85 -1.25 -26.29 22.97
C LYS A 85 -2.06 -25.02 23.26
N GLU A 86 -1.41 -24.01 23.84
CA GLU A 86 -2.05 -22.79 24.32
C GLU A 86 -1.85 -21.63 23.35
N LYS A 87 -0.67 -21.57 22.70
CA LYS A 87 -0.28 -20.49 21.78
C LYS A 87 0.29 -21.06 20.48
N ASN A 88 -0.11 -20.46 19.36
CA ASN A 88 0.42 -20.74 18.03
C ASN A 88 0.85 -19.44 17.35
N GLU A 89 2.13 -19.09 17.52
CA GLU A 89 2.71 -17.84 17.01
C GLU A 89 2.63 -17.73 15.48
N ILE A 90 2.70 -18.88 14.80
CA ILE A 90 2.55 -18.93 13.34
C ILE A 90 1.14 -18.47 12.94
N SER A 91 0.10 -18.91 13.66
CA SER A 91 -1.27 -18.49 13.37
C SER A 91 -1.54 -17.03 13.71
N GLU A 92 -0.94 -16.53 14.78
CA GLU A 92 -1.02 -15.11 15.20
C GLU A 92 -0.37 -14.20 14.15
N TRP A 93 0.86 -14.53 13.72
CA TRP A 93 1.56 -13.79 12.67
C TRP A 93 0.81 -13.80 11.33
N VAL A 94 0.23 -14.93 10.91
CA VAL A 94 -0.59 -15.00 9.69
C VAL A 94 -1.85 -14.12 9.79
N ARG A 95 -2.44 -14.01 10.98
CA ARG A 95 -3.63 -13.19 11.22
C ARG A 95 -3.31 -11.71 11.18
N GLU A 96 -2.30 -11.29 11.92
CA GLU A 96 -2.01 -9.88 12.16
C GLU A 96 -1.13 -9.27 11.07
N ILE A 97 -0.12 -10.00 10.61
CA ILE A 97 0.88 -9.47 9.68
C ILE A 97 0.54 -9.85 8.24
N ALA A 98 0.24 -11.12 7.98
CA ALA A 98 -0.12 -11.55 6.62
C ALA A 98 -1.57 -11.22 6.24
N GLY A 99 -2.39 -10.73 7.20
CA GLY A 99 -3.75 -10.28 6.98
C GLY A 99 -4.72 -11.38 6.53
N ASN A 100 -4.47 -12.65 6.90
CA ASN A 100 -5.27 -13.78 6.43
C ASN A 100 -5.95 -14.53 7.60
N PRO A 101 -7.06 -14.02 8.15
CA PRO A 101 -7.69 -14.56 9.35
C PRO A 101 -8.25 -15.99 9.15
N ASP A 102 -8.72 -16.32 7.94
CA ASP A 102 -9.25 -17.65 7.64
C ASP A 102 -8.14 -18.72 7.68
N LEU A 103 -7.00 -18.43 7.04
CA LEU A 103 -5.83 -19.28 7.10
C LEU A 103 -5.32 -19.41 8.54
N ALA A 104 -5.28 -18.31 9.29
CA ALA A 104 -4.89 -18.33 10.70
C ALA A 104 -5.80 -19.24 11.55
N ALA A 105 -7.12 -19.19 11.35
CA ALA A 105 -8.07 -20.04 12.07
C ALA A 105 -7.93 -21.53 11.71
N GLU A 106 -7.54 -21.86 10.47
CA GLU A 106 -7.18 -23.23 10.11
C GLU A 106 -5.87 -23.67 10.79
N LEU A 107 -4.86 -22.79 10.83
CA LEU A 107 -3.55 -23.07 11.41
C LEU A 107 -3.60 -23.24 12.93
N GLU A 108 -4.41 -22.45 13.63
CA GLU A 108 -4.62 -22.47 15.08
C GLU A 108 -5.07 -23.86 15.58
N LYS A 109 -5.85 -24.58 14.77
CA LYS A 109 -6.35 -25.93 15.09
C LYS A 109 -5.28 -27.02 14.94
N THR A 110 -4.07 -26.68 14.51
CA THR A 110 -3.01 -27.65 14.22
C THR A 110 -1.79 -27.48 15.12
N ASN A 111 -1.32 -28.60 15.67
CA ASN A 111 -0.10 -28.68 16.48
C ASN A 111 0.97 -29.58 15.84
N SER A 112 0.79 -29.91 14.56
CA SER A 112 1.64 -30.86 13.83
C SER A 112 2.22 -30.18 12.60
N ARG A 113 3.55 -30.02 12.58
CA ARG A 113 4.33 -29.46 11.47
C ARG A 113 3.88 -29.95 10.08
N ARG A 114 3.66 -31.26 9.93
CA ARG A 114 3.24 -31.85 8.63
C ARG A 114 1.83 -31.40 8.20
N LYS A 115 0.92 -31.18 9.16
CA LYS A 115 -0.44 -30.67 8.88
C LYS A 115 -0.38 -29.19 8.53
N THR A 116 0.37 -28.41 9.31
CA THR A 116 0.65 -26.98 9.06
C THR A 116 1.21 -26.76 7.66
N ALA A 117 2.27 -27.50 7.27
CA ALA A 117 2.85 -27.42 5.92
C ALA A 117 1.83 -27.78 4.82
N LYS A 118 0.95 -28.76 5.07
CA LYS A 118 -0.10 -29.15 4.12
C LYS A 118 -1.15 -28.05 3.94
N ILE A 119 -1.57 -27.40 5.02
CA ILE A 119 -2.54 -26.29 4.99
C ILE A 119 -1.95 -25.10 4.22
N LEU A 120 -0.72 -24.69 4.57
CA LEU A 120 -0.02 -23.60 3.88
C LEU A 120 0.13 -23.89 2.37
N ARG A 121 0.52 -25.12 2.01
CA ARG A 121 0.63 -25.50 0.60
C ARG A 121 -0.71 -25.47 -0.13
N LYS A 122 -1.76 -26.00 0.49
CA LYS A 122 -3.12 -25.97 -0.09
C LYS A 122 -3.59 -24.54 -0.30
N PHE A 123 -3.25 -23.63 0.61
CA PHE A 123 -3.56 -22.21 0.48
C PHE A 123 -2.85 -21.58 -0.73
N LEU A 124 -1.57 -21.90 -0.94
CA LEU A 124 -0.79 -21.41 -2.09
C LEU A 124 -1.21 -22.05 -3.43
N GLU A 125 -1.72 -23.28 -3.40
CA GLU A 125 -2.23 -23.98 -4.60
C GLU A 125 -3.62 -23.50 -5.03
N LYS A 126 -4.40 -22.89 -4.12
CA LYS A 126 -5.64 -22.23 -4.53
C LYS A 126 -5.24 -21.07 -5.45
N PRO A 127 -5.74 -21.04 -6.70
CA PRO A 127 -5.52 -19.87 -7.54
C PRO A 127 -5.98 -18.66 -6.73
N LYS A 128 -5.16 -17.60 -6.70
CA LYS A 128 -5.58 -16.31 -6.17
C LYS A 128 -6.83 -15.95 -6.96
N GLU A 129 -8.01 -16.24 -6.40
CA GLU A 129 -9.26 -15.76 -6.97
C GLU A 129 -9.11 -14.26 -6.88
N THR A 130 -8.69 -13.66 -8.00
CA THR A 130 -8.75 -12.22 -8.21
C THR A 130 -10.14 -11.84 -7.72
N PRO A 131 -10.26 -10.96 -6.71
CA PRO A 131 -11.56 -10.67 -6.11
C PRO A 131 -12.54 -10.47 -7.25
N LEU A 132 -13.57 -11.32 -7.30
CA LEU A 132 -14.57 -11.36 -8.37
C LEU A 132 -15.43 -10.09 -8.44
N PHE A 133 -15.07 -9.07 -7.67
CA PHE A 133 -15.50 -7.72 -7.90
C PHE A 133 -14.84 -7.23 -9.20
N PRO A 134 -15.63 -6.98 -10.26
CA PRO A 134 -15.09 -6.19 -11.35
C PRO A 134 -14.53 -4.90 -10.75
N PRO A 135 -13.37 -4.39 -11.23
CA PRO A 135 -12.96 -3.03 -10.91
C PRO A 135 -14.17 -2.13 -11.09
N ALA A 136 -14.45 -1.25 -10.12
CA ALA A 136 -15.58 -0.32 -10.22
C ALA A 136 -15.54 0.53 -11.51
N GLU A 137 -14.41 0.52 -12.23
CA GLU A 137 -14.22 1.08 -13.57
C GLU A 137 -14.93 0.33 -14.72
N ARG A 138 -15.42 -0.90 -14.56
CA ARG A 138 -16.17 -1.60 -15.64
C ARG A 138 -17.69 -1.40 -15.63
N LEU A 139 -18.22 -0.55 -14.76
CA LEU A 139 -19.64 -0.12 -14.83
C LEU A 139 -19.85 1.14 -15.69
N LEU A 140 -18.81 1.67 -16.33
CA LEU A 140 -18.89 2.80 -17.26
C LEU A 140 -18.36 2.49 -18.67
N GLU A 141 -18.24 1.22 -19.06
CA GLU A 141 -18.29 0.89 -20.48
C GLU A 141 -19.77 1.00 -20.91
N GLU A 142 -20.18 2.25 -21.12
CA GLU A 142 -21.23 2.60 -22.06
C GLU A 142 -21.03 1.71 -23.29
N LYS A 143 -21.93 0.75 -23.48
CA LYS A 143 -22.34 0.42 -24.83
C LYS A 143 -22.72 1.75 -25.46
N GLU A 144 -21.86 2.28 -26.31
CA GLU A 144 -22.30 3.08 -27.44
C GLU A 144 -23.42 2.28 -28.09
N LEU A 145 -24.66 2.61 -27.72
CA LEU A 145 -25.82 2.23 -28.49
C LEU A 145 -25.52 2.82 -29.88
N PRO A 146 -25.44 1.99 -30.93
CA PRO A 146 -25.28 2.51 -32.28
C PRO A 146 -26.38 3.53 -32.48
N ALA A 147 -26.00 4.72 -32.95
CA ALA A 147 -26.95 5.77 -33.28
C ALA A 147 -28.14 5.13 -34.02
N PRO A 148 -29.38 5.36 -33.57
CA PRO A 148 -30.53 4.73 -34.19
C PRO A 148 -30.44 5.01 -35.69
N PRO A 149 -30.49 3.97 -36.55
CA PRO A 149 -30.50 4.20 -37.98
C PRO A 149 -31.67 5.14 -38.27
N HIS A 150 -31.42 6.12 -39.12
CA HIS A 150 -32.42 7.04 -39.61
C HIS A 150 -33.46 6.20 -40.37
N VAL A 151 -34.49 5.73 -39.65
CA VAL A 151 -35.60 5.01 -40.24
C VAL A 151 -36.46 6.09 -40.89
N GLU A 152 -36.34 6.17 -42.22
CA GLU A 152 -37.34 6.82 -43.06
C GLU A 152 -38.71 6.29 -42.63
N GLU A 153 -39.54 7.23 -42.16
CA GLU A 153 -40.91 7.05 -41.73
C GLU A 153 -41.74 6.59 -42.94
N LYS A 154 -41.73 5.29 -43.22
CA LYS A 154 -42.71 4.66 -44.11
C LYS A 154 -43.99 4.45 -43.31
N GLU A 155 -44.99 5.23 -43.66
CA GLU A 155 -46.39 5.08 -43.25
C GLU A 155 -46.83 3.61 -43.44
N LEU A 156 -46.97 2.88 -42.33
CA LEU A 156 -47.65 1.60 -42.29
C LEU A 156 -49.15 1.82 -41.98
N PRO A 157 -50.05 1.12 -42.66
CA PRO A 157 -51.49 1.31 -42.53
C PRO A 157 -52.00 0.84 -41.17
N SER A 158 -52.82 1.69 -40.58
CA SER A 158 -53.57 1.49 -39.33
C SER A 158 -54.23 0.10 -39.26
N PRO A 159 -53.87 -0.75 -38.28
CA PRO A 159 -54.67 -1.93 -37.95
C PRO A 159 -55.92 -1.49 -37.21
N GLY A 160 -57.07 -1.98 -37.68
CA GLY A 160 -58.40 -1.71 -37.14
C GLY A 160 -58.49 -1.96 -35.63
N LEU A 161 -59.14 -1.00 -34.97
CA LEU A 161 -59.53 -1.01 -33.56
C LEU A 161 -60.47 -2.17 -33.26
N GLU A 162 -59.95 -3.28 -32.74
CA GLU A 162 -60.75 -4.26 -32.00
C GLU A 162 -60.92 -3.76 -30.56
N GLN A 163 -62.13 -3.28 -30.26
CA GLN A 163 -62.51 -2.77 -28.94
C GLN A 163 -62.62 -3.92 -27.93
N VAL A 164 -61.50 -4.27 -27.29
CA VAL A 164 -61.52 -5.12 -26.10
C VAL A 164 -62.05 -4.29 -24.93
N ILE A 165 -63.29 -4.55 -24.55
CA ILE A 165 -63.95 -3.97 -23.37
C ILE A 165 -63.27 -4.55 -22.13
N VAL A 166 -62.28 -3.84 -21.60
CA VAL A 166 -61.61 -4.19 -20.34
C VAL A 166 -62.48 -3.69 -19.17
N PRO A 167 -62.86 -4.57 -18.22
CA PRO A 167 -63.69 -4.18 -17.09
C PRO A 167 -62.95 -3.23 -16.15
N LYS A 168 -63.54 -2.04 -15.94
CA LYS A 168 -63.15 -1.05 -14.92
C LYS A 168 -63.25 -1.69 -13.52
N LYS A 169 -62.14 -2.26 -13.04
CA LYS A 169 -61.95 -2.49 -11.60
C LYS A 169 -61.24 -1.27 -11.01
N GLU A 170 -61.99 -0.53 -10.19
CA GLU A 170 -61.50 0.62 -9.42
C GLU A 170 -60.35 0.19 -8.50
N LYS A 171 -59.11 0.50 -8.88
CA LYS A 171 -57.93 0.43 -8.01
C LYS A 171 -57.83 1.75 -7.23
N LYS A 172 -58.25 1.76 -5.97
CA LYS A 172 -58.22 2.95 -5.10
C LYS A 172 -57.16 2.96 -3.98
N GLU A 173 -56.25 1.98 -3.89
CA GLU A 173 -55.43 1.83 -2.66
C GLU A 173 -53.89 1.88 -2.83
N ALA A 174 -53.34 2.26 -3.98
CA ALA A 174 -51.89 2.26 -4.20
C ALA A 174 -51.03 3.53 -3.85
N PRO A 175 -51.53 4.70 -3.38
CA PRO A 175 -50.65 5.87 -3.18
C PRO A 175 -49.66 5.79 -2.00
N GLN A 176 -50.01 5.08 -0.91
CA GLN A 176 -49.31 5.24 0.37
C GLN A 176 -47.93 4.56 0.42
N GLN A 177 -47.71 3.49 -0.35
CA GLN A 177 -46.42 2.78 -0.35
C GLN A 177 -45.32 3.58 -1.07
N ALA A 178 -45.67 4.33 -2.11
CA ALA A 178 -44.69 5.10 -2.88
C ALA A 178 -44.05 6.23 -2.07
N ASP A 179 -44.81 6.86 -1.17
CA ASP A 179 -44.30 7.93 -0.30
C ASP A 179 -43.39 7.38 0.81
N ALA A 180 -43.65 6.16 1.29
CA ALA A 180 -42.78 5.49 2.26
C ALA A 180 -41.41 5.18 1.67
N PHE A 181 -41.35 4.61 0.45
CA PHE A 181 -40.07 4.33 -0.23
C PHE A 181 -39.25 5.59 -0.50
N ARG A 182 -39.90 6.69 -0.92
CA ARG A 182 -39.21 7.97 -1.14
C ARG A 182 -38.59 8.53 0.14
N LYS A 183 -39.29 8.37 1.27
CA LYS A 183 -38.77 8.81 2.58
C LYS A 183 -37.57 7.96 3.00
N GLU A 184 -37.64 6.64 2.80
CA GLU A 184 -36.53 5.73 3.08
C GLU A 184 -35.31 6.03 2.20
N GLU A 185 -35.50 6.24 0.91
CA GLU A 185 -34.43 6.64 -0.02
C GLU A 185 -33.74 7.95 0.41
N MET A 186 -34.52 8.94 0.85
CA MET A 186 -33.97 10.19 1.38
C MET A 186 -33.16 10.01 2.67
N MET A 187 -33.59 9.13 3.57
CA MET A 187 -32.84 8.83 4.81
C MET A 187 -31.52 8.13 4.51
N LEU A 188 -31.51 7.17 3.57
CA LEU A 188 -30.30 6.47 3.15
C LEU A 188 -29.30 7.42 2.48
N LEU A 189 -29.77 8.35 1.65
CA LEU A 189 -28.92 9.39 1.04
C LEU A 189 -28.31 10.34 2.08
N GLU A 190 -29.05 10.66 3.14
CA GLU A 190 -28.54 11.46 4.25
C GLU A 190 -27.47 10.70 5.05
N GLU A 191 -27.70 9.42 5.34
CA GLU A 191 -26.74 8.55 6.03
C GLU A 191 -25.45 8.36 5.21
N GLU A 192 -25.56 8.11 3.89
CA GLU A 192 -24.42 8.04 2.98
C GLU A 192 -23.62 9.35 2.97
N SER A 193 -24.32 10.49 2.95
CA SER A 193 -23.66 11.80 3.04
C SER A 193 -22.92 12.00 4.37
N GLN A 194 -23.45 11.49 5.47
CA GLN A 194 -22.79 11.56 6.79
C GLN A 194 -21.53 10.69 6.82
N LEU A 195 -21.59 9.47 6.29
CA LEU A 195 -20.44 8.57 6.21
C LEU A 195 -19.32 9.16 5.37
N ASN A 196 -19.64 9.77 4.22
CA ASN A 196 -18.64 10.43 3.37
C ASN A 196 -17.95 11.61 4.09
N MET A 197 -18.71 12.43 4.84
CA MET A 197 -18.12 13.50 5.66
C MET A 197 -17.22 12.97 6.78
N GLU A 198 -17.57 11.84 7.39
CA GLU A 198 -16.74 11.20 8.39
C GLU A 198 -15.47 10.59 7.79
N GLU A 199 -15.55 9.98 6.61
CA GLU A 199 -14.39 9.49 5.87
C GLU A 199 -13.41 10.61 5.53
N GLU A 200 -13.90 11.75 5.02
CA GLU A 200 -13.08 12.94 4.76
C GLU A 200 -12.39 13.44 6.04
N ARG A 201 -13.12 13.43 7.18
CA ARG A 201 -12.56 13.82 8.48
C ARG A 201 -11.42 12.89 8.92
N LEU A 202 -11.61 11.57 8.79
CA LEU A 202 -10.59 10.57 9.13
C LEU A 202 -9.37 10.68 8.21
N ASN A 203 -9.57 10.93 6.92
CA ASN A 203 -8.49 11.15 5.97
C ASN A 203 -7.69 12.42 6.31
N ALA A 204 -8.37 13.51 6.67
CA ALA A 204 -7.69 14.73 7.14
C ALA A 204 -6.88 14.49 8.43
N GLU A 205 -7.38 13.65 9.35
CA GLU A 205 -6.65 13.27 10.55
C GLU A 205 -5.42 12.40 10.24
N ARG A 206 -5.55 11.45 9.31
CA ARG A 206 -4.45 10.61 8.83
C ARG A 206 -3.31 11.46 8.24
N VAL A 207 -3.64 12.46 7.41
CA VAL A 207 -2.64 13.40 6.85
C VAL A 207 -1.94 14.18 7.98
N LYS A 208 -2.68 14.65 8.98
CA LYS A 208 -2.10 15.34 10.15
C LYS A 208 -1.14 14.44 10.93
N LEU A 209 -1.49 13.17 11.15
CA LEU A 209 -0.63 12.20 11.83
C LEU A 209 0.63 11.90 11.02
N SER A 210 0.50 11.74 9.70
CA SER A 210 1.64 11.56 8.79
C SER A 210 2.64 12.72 8.88
N ASN A 211 2.14 13.97 8.80
CA ASN A 211 2.97 15.17 8.95
C ASN A 211 3.66 15.23 10.32
N LYS A 212 2.97 14.85 11.41
CA LYS A 212 3.59 14.75 12.74
C LYS A 212 4.71 13.71 12.79
N ARG A 213 4.53 12.54 12.16
CA ARG A 213 5.55 11.48 12.10
C ARG A 213 6.79 11.99 11.36
N TYR A 214 6.60 12.69 10.23
CA TYR A 214 7.70 13.30 9.48
C TYR A 214 8.49 14.31 10.32
N GLU A 215 7.81 15.22 11.03
CA GLU A 215 8.46 16.20 11.92
C GLU A 215 9.24 15.53 13.06
N LEU A 216 8.75 14.42 13.62
CA LEU A 216 9.47 13.66 14.65
C LEU A 216 10.75 13.01 14.09
N ILE A 217 10.67 12.41 12.91
CA ILE A 217 11.84 11.81 12.23
C ILE A 217 12.90 12.89 11.96
N LYS A 218 12.48 14.05 11.45
CA LYS A 218 13.36 15.19 11.20
C LYS A 218 14.06 15.67 12.48
N ARG A 219 13.32 15.89 13.57
CA ARG A 219 13.88 16.28 14.87
C ARG A 219 14.86 15.24 15.43
N ARG A 220 14.56 13.94 15.25
CA ARG A 220 15.46 12.85 15.65
C ARG A 220 16.79 12.92 14.88
N GLY A 221 16.73 13.13 13.56
CA GLY A 221 17.92 13.31 12.73
C GLY A 221 18.76 14.53 13.14
N GLU A 222 18.12 15.65 13.49
CA GLU A 222 18.82 16.83 14.01
C GLU A 222 19.50 16.57 15.36
N LEU A 223 18.86 15.81 16.26
CA LEU A 223 19.47 15.41 17.54
C LEU A 223 20.68 14.49 17.35
N GLU A 224 20.57 13.52 16.44
CA GLU A 224 21.69 12.61 16.12
C GLU A 224 22.85 13.37 15.49
N ARG A 225 22.59 14.34 14.61
CA ARG A 225 23.61 15.24 14.06
C ARG A 225 24.32 16.04 15.16
N ARG A 226 23.58 16.65 16.10
CA ARG A 226 24.18 17.39 17.22
C ARG A 226 25.05 16.50 18.12
N LYS A 227 24.56 15.30 18.48
CA LYS A 227 25.36 14.34 19.26
C LYS A 227 26.67 13.97 18.56
N PHE A 228 26.62 13.86 17.23
CA PHE A 228 27.80 13.58 16.43
C PHE A 228 28.78 14.77 16.39
N GLU A 229 28.27 15.99 16.24
CA GLU A 229 29.07 17.22 16.31
C GLU A 229 29.74 17.36 17.68
N ASP A 230 29.01 17.16 18.78
CA ASP A 230 29.54 17.18 20.15
C ASP A 230 30.64 16.13 20.34
N PHE A 231 30.44 14.93 19.81
CA PHE A 231 31.44 13.85 19.83
C PHE A 231 32.73 14.25 19.10
N LEU A 232 32.61 14.88 17.92
CA LEU A 232 33.76 15.36 17.15
C LEU A 232 34.50 16.49 17.88
N GLU A 233 33.77 17.42 18.51
CA GLU A 233 34.40 18.47 19.33
C GLU A 233 35.14 17.89 20.53
N GLN A 234 34.56 16.90 21.21
CA GLN A 234 35.21 16.24 22.34
C GLN A 234 36.51 15.54 21.91
N HIS A 235 36.50 14.87 20.76
CA HIS A 235 37.70 14.26 20.19
C HIS A 235 38.78 15.29 19.87
N LYS A 236 38.42 16.40 19.22
CA LYS A 236 39.36 17.51 18.95
C LYS A 236 39.96 18.09 20.24
N ARG A 237 39.17 18.24 21.31
CA ARG A 237 39.67 18.72 22.60
C ARG A 237 40.65 17.74 23.23
N ASN A 238 40.40 16.43 23.13
CA ASN A 238 41.28 15.40 23.66
C ASN A 238 42.61 15.29 22.88
N GLU A 239 42.59 15.53 21.57
CA GLU A 239 43.83 15.62 20.77
C GLU A 239 44.70 16.80 21.21
N ILE A 240 44.09 17.93 21.54
CA ILE A 240 44.81 19.14 21.98
C ILE A 240 45.36 18.99 23.41
N SER A 241 44.69 18.24 24.30
CA SER A 241 45.11 18.10 25.70
C SER A 241 46.31 17.16 25.90
N GLY A 242 46.83 16.54 24.84
CA GLY A 242 48.03 15.69 24.90
C GLY A 242 47.87 14.44 25.78
N GLN A 243 46.64 14.07 26.14
CA GLN A 243 46.39 12.79 26.80
C GLN A 243 46.67 11.67 25.78
N GLU A 244 47.74 10.90 26.01
CA GLU A 244 48.08 9.72 25.23
C GLU A 244 46.86 8.77 25.20
N VAL A 245 46.08 8.85 24.12
CA VAL A 245 45.06 7.87 23.80
C VAL A 245 45.79 6.55 23.64
N ARG A 246 45.50 5.58 24.51
CA ARG A 246 46.06 4.22 24.45
C ARG A 246 46.11 3.77 23.01
N SER A 247 47.33 3.72 22.48
CA SER A 247 47.60 3.35 21.10
C SER A 247 47.17 1.89 20.94
N TYR A 248 46.01 1.69 20.32
CA TYR A 248 45.62 0.35 19.90
C TYR A 248 46.65 -0.12 18.87
N PRO A 249 47.07 -1.40 18.92
CA PRO A 249 48.06 -1.93 18.02
C PRO A 249 47.63 -1.61 16.58
N LYS A 250 48.49 -0.90 15.87
CA LYS A 250 48.28 -0.47 14.49
C LYS A 250 48.30 -1.71 13.61
N VAL A 251 47.16 -2.39 13.51
CA VAL A 251 46.95 -3.48 12.57
C VAL A 251 47.08 -2.87 11.19
N GLN A 252 48.17 -3.19 10.47
CA GLN A 252 48.31 -2.84 9.07
C GLN A 252 47.26 -3.63 8.30
N MET A 253 46.10 -3.03 8.07
CA MET A 253 45.04 -3.64 7.28
C MET A 253 45.12 -3.17 5.83
N PRO A 254 44.84 -4.05 4.86
CA PRO A 254 44.73 -3.70 3.44
C PRO A 254 43.45 -2.89 3.16
N SER A 255 43.24 -1.77 3.86
CA SER A 255 42.00 -1.00 3.79
C SER A 255 41.89 -0.14 2.54
N GLY A 256 43.02 0.11 1.85
CA GLY A 256 43.08 1.00 0.69
C GLY A 256 42.27 0.50 -0.50
N GLU A 257 42.35 -0.79 -0.81
CA GLU A 257 41.67 -1.38 -1.98
C GLU A 257 40.16 -1.42 -1.79
N VAL A 258 39.70 -1.85 -0.61
CA VAL A 258 38.26 -1.89 -0.29
C VAL A 258 37.66 -0.49 -0.32
N LYS A 259 38.35 0.48 0.27
CA LYS A 259 37.93 1.89 0.25
C LYS A 259 37.78 2.39 -1.18
N ALA A 260 38.80 2.18 -2.01
CA ALA A 260 38.78 2.61 -3.41
C ALA A 260 37.64 1.94 -4.20
N GLN A 261 37.39 0.65 -3.95
CA GLN A 261 36.30 -0.09 -4.57
C GLN A 261 34.93 0.48 -4.20
N VAL A 262 34.67 0.77 -2.92
CA VAL A 262 33.38 1.31 -2.48
C VAL A 262 33.14 2.70 -3.08
N PHE A 263 34.14 3.59 -3.05
CA PHE A 263 34.01 4.92 -3.65
C PHE A 263 33.78 4.84 -5.17
N SER A 264 34.48 3.95 -5.87
CA SER A 264 34.27 3.77 -7.31
C SER A 264 32.85 3.33 -7.63
N LEU A 265 32.25 2.43 -6.84
CA LEU A 265 30.86 2.00 -7.02
C LEU A 265 29.86 3.13 -6.74
N ILE A 266 30.12 3.95 -5.71
CA ILE A 266 29.28 5.12 -5.39
C ILE A 266 29.32 6.14 -6.54
N ASP A 267 30.51 6.44 -7.07
CA ASP A 267 30.66 7.41 -8.17
C ASP A 267 30.00 6.91 -9.46
N GLN A 268 30.12 5.62 -9.76
CA GLN A 268 29.42 5.00 -10.90
C GLN A 268 27.90 5.09 -10.75
N ALA A 269 27.36 4.77 -9.56
CA ALA A 269 25.93 4.89 -9.28
C ALA A 269 25.43 6.33 -9.46
N LYS A 270 26.19 7.32 -8.97
CA LYS A 270 25.87 8.75 -9.15
C LYS A 270 25.90 9.18 -10.62
N SER A 271 26.83 8.66 -11.42
CA SER A 271 26.85 8.92 -12.87
C SER A 271 25.61 8.36 -13.56
N LEU A 272 25.25 7.12 -13.25
CA LEU A 272 24.08 6.45 -13.80
C LEU A 272 22.78 7.17 -13.44
N LEU A 273 22.65 7.71 -12.23
CA LEU A 273 21.50 8.55 -11.85
C LEU A 273 21.39 9.82 -12.70
N LYS A 274 22.52 10.50 -12.97
CA LYS A 274 22.53 11.68 -13.85
C LYS A 274 22.14 11.36 -15.29
N GLU A 275 22.41 10.13 -15.73
CA GLU A 275 22.01 9.60 -17.04
C GLU A 275 20.56 9.07 -17.08
N GLY A 276 19.84 9.06 -15.95
CA GLY A 276 18.48 8.51 -15.86
C GLY A 276 18.41 6.98 -15.83
N ARG A 277 19.54 6.29 -15.62
CA ARG A 277 19.64 4.82 -15.62
C ARG A 277 19.44 4.26 -14.21
N LEU A 278 18.22 4.37 -13.69
CA LEU A 278 17.88 4.08 -12.30
C LEU A 278 18.21 2.64 -11.86
N GLU A 279 17.84 1.62 -12.65
CA GLU A 279 18.03 0.22 -12.26
C GLU A 279 19.51 -0.18 -12.17
N GLU A 280 20.35 0.34 -13.07
CA GLU A 280 21.79 0.10 -13.03
C GLU A 280 22.43 0.83 -11.84
N ALA A 281 21.96 2.04 -11.52
CA ALA A 281 22.39 2.77 -10.33
C ALA A 281 22.05 1.99 -9.05
N LYS A 282 20.86 1.36 -8.97
CA LYS A 282 20.48 0.48 -7.86
C LYS A 282 21.42 -0.71 -7.72
N GLU A 283 21.81 -1.36 -8.81
CA GLU A 283 22.78 -2.46 -8.77
C GLU A 283 24.16 -2.01 -8.27
N MET A 284 24.67 -0.89 -8.77
CA MET A 284 25.93 -0.32 -8.29
C MET A 284 25.88 0.03 -6.80
N PHE A 285 24.75 0.59 -6.33
CA PHE A 285 24.52 0.85 -4.92
C PHE A 285 24.52 -0.42 -4.05
N ARG A 286 23.83 -1.49 -4.49
CA ARG A 286 23.88 -2.80 -3.81
C ARG A 286 25.32 -3.34 -3.75
N GLY A 287 26.08 -3.16 -4.84
CA GLY A 287 27.51 -3.46 -4.89
C GLY A 287 28.30 -2.72 -3.82
N ALA A 288 28.11 -1.40 -3.73
CA ALA A 288 28.79 -0.53 -2.77
C ALA A 288 28.49 -0.95 -1.33
N LYS A 289 27.21 -1.22 -1.00
CA LYS A 289 26.78 -1.66 0.33
C LYS A 289 27.40 -3.01 0.71
N ARG A 290 27.39 -3.99 -0.19
CA ARG A 290 28.04 -5.30 0.02
C ARG A 290 29.55 -5.18 0.27
N ALA A 291 30.23 -4.31 -0.48
CA ALA A 291 31.66 -4.08 -0.32
C ALA A 291 31.97 -3.35 1.00
N PHE A 292 31.12 -2.40 1.40
CA PHE A 292 31.21 -1.70 2.67
C PHE A 292 31.02 -2.64 3.88
N ASP A 293 29.99 -3.48 3.87
CA ASP A 293 29.67 -4.38 4.98
C ASP A 293 30.73 -5.46 5.20
N LYS A 294 31.32 -5.96 4.12
CA LYS A 294 32.41 -6.95 4.17
C LYS A 294 33.78 -6.31 4.40
N GLY A 295 33.87 -5.01 4.21
CA GLY A 295 35.10 -4.26 4.20
C GLY A 295 35.65 -3.99 5.60
N MET A 296 36.90 -4.41 5.85
CA MET A 296 37.64 -3.97 7.03
C MET A 296 38.19 -2.56 6.81
N LEU A 297 37.36 -1.57 7.09
CA LEU A 297 37.69 -0.14 6.96
C LEU A 297 38.13 0.45 8.30
N ALA A 298 39.03 1.44 8.25
CA ALA A 298 39.32 2.26 9.42
C ALA A 298 38.04 2.96 9.90
N ALA A 299 37.89 3.18 11.21
CA ALA A 299 36.65 3.72 11.78
C ALA A 299 36.25 5.08 11.19
N GLU A 300 37.24 5.93 10.89
CA GLU A 300 37.06 7.22 10.23
C GLU A 300 36.53 7.08 8.80
N ASP A 301 37.16 6.20 8.01
CA ASP A 301 36.76 5.92 6.63
C ASP A 301 35.39 5.26 6.57
N ARG A 302 35.10 4.36 7.52
CA ARG A 302 33.80 3.69 7.59
C ARG A 302 32.67 4.69 7.77
N LYS A 303 32.81 5.63 8.71
CA LYS A 303 31.80 6.68 8.92
C LYS A 303 31.60 7.55 7.69
N LYS A 304 32.70 7.95 7.03
CA LYS A 304 32.61 8.77 5.82
C LYS A 304 31.86 8.04 4.69
N ILE A 305 32.25 6.80 4.43
CA ILE A 305 31.61 5.97 3.40
C ILE A 305 30.14 5.70 3.74
N GLU A 306 29.81 5.49 5.01
CA GLU A 306 28.43 5.32 5.47
C GLU A 306 27.55 6.54 5.13
N TYR A 307 28.05 7.76 5.36
CA TYR A 307 27.35 8.99 4.96
C TYR A 307 27.17 9.09 3.44
N ASP A 308 28.18 8.72 2.66
CA ASP A 308 28.09 8.74 1.20
C ASP A 308 27.10 7.70 0.66
N ILE A 309 27.03 6.52 1.28
CA ILE A 309 26.03 5.47 0.99
C ILE A 309 24.61 5.98 1.31
N LEU A 310 24.40 6.59 2.48
CA LEU A 310 23.09 7.16 2.86
C LEU A 310 22.65 8.29 1.93
N GLY A 311 23.59 9.14 1.52
CA GLY A 311 23.34 10.21 0.54
C GLY A 311 22.89 9.63 -0.80
N LEU A 312 23.63 8.65 -1.33
CA LEU A 312 23.28 7.96 -2.58
C LEU A 312 21.93 7.23 -2.50
N GLU A 313 21.62 6.59 -1.36
CA GLU A 313 20.31 5.96 -1.15
C GLU A 313 19.17 6.98 -1.24
N THR A 314 19.36 8.17 -0.67
CA THR A 314 18.39 9.26 -0.75
C THR A 314 18.22 9.75 -2.18
N GLU A 315 19.32 9.91 -2.93
CA GLU A 315 19.29 10.31 -4.34
C GLU A 315 18.55 9.27 -5.21
N ILE A 316 18.79 7.97 -5.01
CA ILE A 316 18.09 6.89 -5.71
C ILE A 316 16.58 6.94 -5.40
N ARG A 317 16.21 7.17 -4.14
CA ARG A 317 14.80 7.29 -3.75
C ARG A 317 14.14 8.49 -4.42
N LEU A 318 14.79 9.65 -4.42
CA LEU A 318 14.26 10.84 -5.08
C LEU A 318 14.12 10.64 -6.59
N ALA A 319 15.09 10.00 -7.23
CA ALA A 319 15.03 9.68 -8.65
C ALA A 319 13.94 8.66 -9.02
N ALA A 320 13.52 7.81 -8.08
CA ALA A 320 12.41 6.89 -8.28
C ALA A 320 11.02 7.56 -8.14
N LEU A 321 10.96 8.80 -7.63
CA LEU A 321 9.73 9.57 -7.45
C LEU A 321 9.43 10.51 -8.63
N GLY A 322 10.40 10.78 -9.49
CA GLY A 322 10.29 11.74 -10.60
C GLY A 322 10.30 11.04 -11.94
#